data_AF-A0A2D1U7N7-F1
#
_entry.id   AF-A0A2D1U7N7-F1
#
_cell.length_a   1.000
_cell.length_b   1.000
_cell.length_c   1.000
_cell.angle_alpha   90.00
_cell.angle_beta   90.00
_cell.angle_gamma   90.00
#
_symmetry.space_group_name_H-M   'P 1'
#
loop_
_entity.id
_entity.type
_entity.pdbx_description
1 polymer ?
#
loop_
_entity_poly.entity_id
_entity_poly.type
_entity_poly.pdbx_seq_one_letter_code
_entity_poly.pdbx_strand_id
1 'polypeptide(L)'
;MINQETAAVETGPPIPFATFDELKQELNTTYRTRYAEFENTLNHYFRQLYHIFKYVHLSPLITDDRRSFYTSLIRAQLSQNELYAIVYNSLIPGYGSPKFLFLIKQYDVVKNFNPGNIPDPIIWRFFNAEKESVSDPFLAGH
;
A
#
# COMPACT_ATOMS: atom_id res chain seq x y z
N MET A 1 23.26 -49.68 -10.64
CA MET A 1 22.51 -48.72 -11.48
C MET A 1 21.33 -48.26 -10.66
N ILE A 2 21.37 -47.06 -10.09
CA ILE A 2 20.28 -46.50 -9.28
C ILE A 2 19.64 -45.41 -10.12
N ASN A 3 18.40 -45.65 -10.56
CA ASN A 3 17.55 -44.63 -11.16
C ASN A 3 17.13 -43.64 -10.06
N GLN A 4 17.42 -42.36 -10.26
CA GLN A 4 16.76 -41.29 -9.51
C GLN A 4 15.74 -40.62 -10.42
N GLU A 5 14.49 -40.96 -10.14
CA GLU A 5 13.29 -40.31 -10.64
C GLU A 5 13.27 -38.87 -10.11
N THR A 6 13.47 -37.91 -11.00
CA THR A 6 13.45 -36.48 -10.65
C THR A 6 12.00 -36.03 -10.64
N ALA A 7 11.45 -35.82 -9.43
CA ALA A 7 10.14 -35.25 -9.24
C ALA A 7 10.06 -33.87 -9.93
N ALA A 8 9.07 -33.69 -10.80
CA ALA A 8 8.74 -32.39 -11.36
C ALA A 8 8.31 -31.46 -10.20
N VAL A 9 9.11 -30.43 -9.96
CA VAL A 9 8.70 -29.29 -9.13
C VAL A 9 7.55 -28.63 -9.86
N GLU A 10 6.33 -28.73 -9.32
CA GLU A 10 5.18 -27.95 -9.78
C GLU A 10 5.54 -26.47 -9.65
N THR A 11 5.97 -25.87 -10.76
CA THR A 11 6.10 -24.44 -10.88
C THR A 11 4.68 -23.89 -10.96
N GLY A 12 4.27 -23.15 -9.92
CA GLY A 12 3.11 -22.27 -10.03
C GLY A 12 3.24 -21.39 -11.29
N PRO A 13 2.13 -20.88 -11.85
CA PRO A 13 2.14 -20.23 -13.15
C PRO A 13 3.24 -19.16 -13.19
N PRO A 14 4.01 -19.07 -14.29
CA PRO A 14 5.10 -18.11 -14.38
C PRO A 14 4.48 -16.72 -14.25
N ILE A 15 4.89 -15.93 -13.28
CA ILE A 15 4.52 -14.52 -13.23
C ILE A 15 5.76 -13.69 -13.56
N PRO A 16 6.09 -13.44 -14.84
CA PRO A 16 7.06 -12.42 -15.18
C PRO A 16 6.28 -11.17 -15.56
N PHE A 17 6.02 -10.28 -14.59
CA PHE A 17 5.79 -8.88 -14.97
C PHE A 17 7.10 -8.40 -15.60
N ALA A 18 7.10 -8.10 -16.90
CA ALA A 18 8.30 -7.65 -17.60
C ALA A 18 8.62 -6.19 -17.23
N THR A 19 7.62 -5.41 -16.78
CA THR A 19 7.76 -4.00 -16.39
C THR A 19 6.88 -3.61 -15.20
N PHE A 20 7.18 -2.46 -14.56
CA PHE A 20 6.30 -1.85 -13.55
C PHE A 20 4.95 -1.40 -14.11
N ASP A 21 4.88 -1.05 -15.40
CA ASP A 21 3.62 -0.65 -16.03
C ASP A 21 2.66 -1.84 -16.18
N GLU A 22 3.16 -2.99 -16.60
CA GLU A 22 2.38 -4.24 -16.66
C GLU A 22 1.90 -4.65 -15.26
N LEU A 23 2.79 -4.60 -14.26
CA LEU A 23 2.44 -4.87 -12.87
C LEU A 23 1.34 -3.91 -12.39
N LYS A 24 1.44 -2.61 -12.70
CA LYS A 24 0.45 -1.60 -12.33
C LYS A 24 -0.92 -1.88 -12.94
N GLN A 25 -0.96 -2.28 -14.21
CA GLN A 25 -2.21 -2.63 -14.91
C GLN A 25 -2.85 -3.88 -14.30
N GLU A 26 -2.06 -4.92 -14.05
CA GLU A 26 -2.55 -6.17 -13.45
C GLU A 26 -3.03 -5.93 -12.01
N LEU A 27 -2.26 -5.23 -11.18
CA LEU A 27 -2.65 -4.87 -9.81
C LEU A 27 -3.95 -4.07 -9.81
N ASN A 28 -4.11 -3.09 -10.69
CA ASN A 28 -5.32 -2.29 -10.78
C ASN A 28 -6.55 -3.15 -11.12
N THR A 29 -6.41 -4.09 -12.06
CA THR A 29 -7.49 -4.97 -12.50
C THR A 29 -7.87 -5.99 -11.42
N THR A 30 -6.87 -6.72 -10.91
CA THR A 30 -7.09 -7.78 -9.93
C THR A 30 -7.52 -7.23 -8.58
N TYR A 31 -6.94 -6.10 -8.12
CA TYR A 31 -7.36 -5.47 -6.87
C TYR A 31 -8.81 -5.02 -6.93
N ARG A 32 -9.23 -4.31 -7.99
CA ARG A 32 -10.61 -3.82 -8.13
C ARG A 32 -11.63 -4.96 -8.11
N THR A 33 -11.35 -6.03 -8.85
CA THR A 33 -12.22 -7.21 -8.90
C THR A 33 -12.42 -7.81 -7.51
N ARG A 34 -11.34 -7.99 -6.74
CA ARG A 34 -11.41 -8.53 -5.37
C ARG A 34 -11.99 -7.55 -4.36
N TYR A 35 -11.74 -6.26 -4.55
CA TYR A 35 -12.22 -5.20 -3.67
C TYR A 35 -13.74 -5.06 -3.72
N ALA A 36 -14.36 -5.27 -4.88
CA ALA A 36 -15.80 -5.15 -5.09
C ALA A 36 -16.63 -6.00 -4.10
N GLU A 37 -16.12 -7.17 -3.72
CA GLU A 37 -16.78 -8.08 -2.76
C GLU A 37 -16.87 -7.48 -1.34
N PHE A 38 -15.94 -6.60 -0.99
CA PHE A 38 -15.80 -6.00 0.35
C PHE A 38 -15.92 -4.48 0.32
N GLU A 39 -16.43 -3.93 -0.78
CA GLU A 39 -16.30 -2.52 -1.14
C GLU A 39 -16.83 -1.61 -0.04
N ASN A 40 -18.03 -1.87 0.48
CA ASN A 40 -18.63 -1.03 1.52
C ASN A 40 -17.72 -0.95 2.76
N THR A 41 -17.36 -2.10 3.33
CA THR A 41 -16.55 -2.17 4.55
C THR A 41 -15.16 -1.56 4.35
N LEU A 42 -14.47 -1.90 3.26
CA LEU A 42 -13.14 -1.40 2.98
C LEU A 42 -13.15 0.11 2.64
N ASN A 43 -14.14 0.59 1.90
CA ASN A 43 -14.27 2.01 1.58
C ASN A 43 -14.45 2.82 2.87
N HIS A 44 -15.32 2.36 3.78
CA HIS A 44 -15.50 3.03 5.06
C HIS A 44 -14.21 3.03 5.87
N TYR A 45 -13.53 1.89 5.99
CA TYR A 45 -12.27 1.78 6.73
C TYR A 45 -11.17 2.70 6.18
N PHE A 46 -10.84 2.58 4.89
CA PHE A 46 -9.76 3.38 4.29
C PHE A 46 -10.10 4.87 4.26
N ARG A 47 -11.37 5.23 4.03
CA ARG A 47 -11.80 6.64 4.07
C ARG A 47 -11.62 7.24 5.45
N GLN A 48 -12.03 6.54 6.50
CA GLN A 48 -11.85 7.01 7.88
C GLN A 48 -10.37 7.17 8.19
N LEU A 49 -9.55 6.17 7.89
CA LEU A 49 -8.11 6.21 8.12
C LEU A 49 -7.44 7.37 7.37
N TYR A 50 -7.73 7.51 6.08
CA TYR A 50 -7.27 8.61 5.24
C TYR A 50 -7.63 9.98 5.85
N HIS A 51 -8.88 10.18 6.29
CA HIS A 51 -9.31 11.46 6.84
C HIS A 51 -8.63 11.79 8.15
N ILE A 52 -8.33 10.80 9.01
CA ILE A 52 -7.57 11.05 10.24
C ILE A 52 -6.15 11.51 9.89
N PHE A 53 -5.44 10.80 9.01
CA PHE A 53 -4.10 11.22 8.56
C PHE A 53 -4.13 12.58 7.87
N LYS A 54 -5.11 12.83 7.00
CA LYS A 54 -5.29 14.10 6.31
C LYS A 54 -5.55 15.23 7.31
N TYR A 55 -6.37 15.01 8.33
CA TYR A 55 -6.61 16.01 9.37
C TYR A 55 -5.33 16.32 10.14
N VAL A 56 -4.58 15.29 10.54
CA VAL A 56 -3.28 15.48 11.19
C VAL A 56 -2.29 16.22 10.28
N HIS A 57 -2.38 16.05 8.95
CA HIS A 57 -1.51 16.72 7.99
C HIS A 57 -1.86 18.19 7.73
N LEU A 58 -3.14 18.49 7.54
CA LEU A 58 -3.60 19.81 7.09
C LEU A 58 -4.09 20.71 8.22
N SER A 59 -4.33 20.19 9.42
CA SER A 59 -4.87 20.99 10.51
C SER A 59 -3.86 22.07 10.92
N PRO A 60 -4.24 23.36 10.93
CA PRO A 60 -3.40 24.44 11.45
C PRO A 60 -3.32 24.40 12.98
N LEU A 61 -4.15 23.59 13.65
CA LEU A 61 -4.17 23.43 15.10
C LEU A 61 -3.09 22.47 15.60
N ILE A 62 -2.46 21.72 14.70
CA ILE A 62 -1.40 20.76 15.03
C ILE A 62 -0.10 21.34 14.50
N THR A 63 0.84 21.60 15.40
CA THR A 63 2.18 22.06 15.05
C THR A 63 2.97 20.95 14.36
N ASP A 64 3.94 21.31 13.52
CA ASP A 64 4.68 20.34 12.71
C ASP A 64 5.45 19.32 13.57
N ASP A 65 5.96 19.73 14.73
CA ASP A 65 6.62 18.84 15.70
C ASP A 65 5.65 17.81 16.32
N ARG A 66 4.35 18.11 16.36
CA ARG A 66 3.31 17.23 16.93
C ARG A 66 2.69 16.29 15.91
N ARG A 67 2.78 16.57 14.60
CA ARG A 67 2.17 15.71 13.57
C ARG A 67 2.71 14.28 13.65
N SER A 68 4.03 14.13 13.78
CA SER A 68 4.70 12.83 13.92
C SER A 68 4.26 12.06 15.15
N PHE A 69 3.98 12.76 16.27
CA PHE A 69 3.44 12.13 17.47
C PHE A 69 2.06 11.54 17.21
N TYR A 70 1.12 12.33 16.68
CA TYR A 70 -0.25 11.84 16.44
C TYR A 70 -0.30 10.72 15.40
N THR A 71 0.47 10.82 14.32
CA THR A 71 0.52 9.75 13.32
C THR A 71 1.18 8.48 13.84
N SER A 72 2.11 8.59 14.79
CA SER A 72 2.66 7.41 15.48
C SER A 72 1.60 6.67 16.30
N LEU A 73 0.65 7.38 16.92
CA LEU A 73 -0.45 6.78 17.66
C LEU A 73 -1.41 6.03 16.73
N ILE A 74 -1.75 6.63 15.58
CA ILE A 74 -2.60 5.98 14.57
C ILE A 74 -1.90 4.72 14.05
N ARG A 75 -0.60 4.82 13.71
CA ARG A 75 0.19 3.68 13.22
C ARG A 75 0.28 2.55 14.25
N ALA A 76 0.32 2.85 15.55
CA ALA A 76 0.38 1.84 16.59
C ALA A 76 -0.87 0.94 16.67
N GLN A 77 -1.99 1.37 16.09
CA GLN A 77 -3.24 0.60 16.04
C GLN A 77 -3.32 -0.36 14.84
N LEU A 78 -2.45 -0.17 13.83
CA LEU A 78 -2.53 -0.93 12.58
C LEU A 78 -1.88 -2.32 12.73
N SER A 79 -2.67 -3.35 12.49
CA SER A 79 -2.20 -4.73 12.38
C SER A 79 -1.42 -4.97 11.08
N GLN A 80 -0.69 -6.09 11.02
CA GLN A 80 0.02 -6.49 9.79
C GLN A 80 -0.93 -6.67 8.58
N ASN A 81 -2.15 -7.17 8.82
CA ASN A 81 -3.15 -7.36 7.77
C ASN A 81 -3.68 -6.02 7.25
N GLU A 82 -3.88 -5.05 8.15
CA GLU A 82 -4.28 -3.70 7.74
C GLU A 82 -3.16 -2.99 6.99
N LEU A 83 -1.91 -3.10 7.45
CA LEU A 83 -0.75 -2.56 6.74
C LEU A 83 -0.60 -3.18 5.35
N TYR A 84 -0.79 -4.49 5.22
CA TYR A 84 -0.84 -5.20 3.94
C TYR A 84 -1.93 -4.60 3.04
N ALA A 85 -3.15 -4.47 3.55
CA ALA A 85 -4.28 -3.93 2.77
C ALA A 85 -4.05 -2.46 2.35
N ILE A 86 -3.42 -1.66 3.23
CA ILE A 86 -3.02 -0.27 2.97
C ILE A 86 -2.01 -0.20 1.82
N VAL A 87 -0.99 -1.07 1.81
CA VAL A 87 0.02 -1.11 0.72
C VAL A 87 -0.66 -1.26 -0.63
N TYR A 88 -1.53 -2.27 -0.80
CA TYR A 88 -2.24 -2.47 -2.07
C TYR A 88 -3.18 -1.30 -2.39
N ASN A 89 -4.00 -0.86 -1.43
CA ASN A 89 -4.93 0.26 -1.63
C ASN A 89 -4.23 1.54 -2.10
N SER A 90 -3.04 1.80 -1.55
CA SER A 90 -2.23 2.98 -1.85
C SER A 90 -1.64 3.01 -3.25
N LEU A 91 -1.53 1.86 -3.92
CA LEU A 91 -1.02 1.76 -5.29
C LEU A 91 -2.09 2.01 -6.35
N ILE A 92 -3.37 1.92 -5.99
CA ILE A 92 -4.45 1.96 -6.98
C ILE A 92 -4.95 3.40 -7.20
N PRO A 93 -4.89 3.92 -8.45
CA PRO A 93 -5.47 5.22 -8.78
C PRO A 93 -6.97 5.29 -8.48
N GLY A 94 -7.42 6.38 -7.86
CA GLY A 94 -8.82 6.55 -7.46
C GLY A 94 -9.20 5.87 -6.14
N TYR A 95 -8.27 5.13 -5.52
CA TYR A 95 -8.37 4.69 -4.12
C TYR A 95 -7.36 5.48 -3.28
N GLY A 96 -6.26 4.85 -2.85
CA GLY A 96 -5.25 5.50 -2.03
C GLY A 96 -4.27 6.37 -2.80
N SER A 97 -4.03 6.11 -4.09
CA SER A 97 -3.11 6.92 -4.91
C SER A 97 -3.80 8.18 -5.49
N PRO A 98 -3.15 9.36 -5.47
CA PRO A 98 -1.82 9.64 -4.90
C PRO A 98 -1.87 10.13 -3.45
N LYS A 99 -3.04 10.56 -2.95
CA LYS A 99 -3.16 11.33 -1.71
C LYS A 99 -2.79 10.53 -0.46
N PHE A 100 -3.31 9.31 -0.34
CA PHE A 100 -2.98 8.47 0.81
C PHE A 100 -1.58 7.87 0.69
N LEU A 101 -1.12 7.56 -0.53
CA LEU A 101 0.27 7.16 -0.78
C LEU A 101 1.27 8.22 -0.29
N PHE A 102 1.00 9.50 -0.58
CA PHE A 102 1.80 10.60 -0.04
C PHE A 102 1.78 10.66 1.49
N LEU A 103 0.61 10.51 2.14
CA LEU A 103 0.52 10.48 3.60
C LEU A 103 1.27 9.27 4.20
N ILE A 104 1.25 8.12 3.51
CA ILE A 104 2.03 6.94 3.88
C ILE A 104 3.53 7.23 3.87
N LYS A 105 4.01 7.92 2.82
CA LYS A 105 5.39 8.41 2.72
C LYS A 105 5.72 9.40 3.84
N GLN A 106 4.90 10.44 3.99
CA GLN A 106 5.14 11.56 4.90
C GLN A 106 5.21 11.15 6.37
N TYR A 107 4.49 10.09 6.76
CA TYR A 107 4.35 9.67 8.16
C TYR A 107 4.85 8.24 8.43
N ASP A 108 5.61 7.66 7.50
CA ASP A 108 6.14 6.31 7.60
C ASP A 108 5.09 5.29 8.06
N VAL A 109 3.89 5.33 7.49
CA VAL A 109 2.71 4.57 7.99
C VAL A 109 3.00 3.07 8.02
N VAL A 110 3.78 2.57 7.06
CA VAL A 110 4.15 1.15 6.93
C VAL A 110 5.50 0.79 7.58
N LYS A 111 6.05 1.64 8.46
CA LYS A 111 7.38 1.42 9.09
C LYS A 111 7.56 0.04 9.74
N ASN A 112 6.51 -0.47 10.35
CA ASN A 112 6.52 -1.74 11.09
C ASN A 112 5.92 -2.90 10.29
N PHE A 113 5.65 -2.70 8.99
CA PHE A 113 5.13 -3.76 8.14
C PHE A 113 6.22 -4.81 7.89
N ASN A 114 5.87 -6.09 7.98
CA ASN A 114 6.74 -7.19 7.59
C ASN A 114 6.61 -7.43 6.07
N PRO A 115 7.62 -7.11 5.24
CA PRO A 115 7.53 -7.29 3.79
C PRO A 115 7.36 -8.75 3.37
N GLY A 116 7.72 -9.72 4.22
CA GLY A 116 7.49 -11.14 3.98
C GLY A 116 6.00 -11.53 3.89
N ASN A 117 5.09 -10.65 4.31
CA ASN A 117 3.65 -10.84 4.10
C ASN A 117 3.21 -10.56 2.65
N ILE A 118 4.07 -9.96 1.82
CA ILE A 118 3.80 -9.76 0.40
C ILE A 118 4.27 -11.01 -0.36
N PRO A 119 3.38 -11.73 -1.08
CA PRO A 119 3.76 -12.96 -1.77
C PRO A 119 4.83 -12.77 -2.85
N ASP A 120 4.79 -11.63 -3.55
CA ASP A 120 5.74 -11.32 -4.62
C ASP A 120 6.61 -10.09 -4.28
N PRO A 121 7.94 -10.25 -4.12
CA PRO A 121 8.86 -9.16 -3.84
C PRO A 121 8.82 -7.99 -4.84
N ILE A 122 8.39 -8.23 -6.10
CA ILE A 122 8.29 -7.16 -7.09
C ILE A 122 7.24 -6.11 -6.70
N ILE A 123 6.17 -6.52 -6.02
CA ILE A 123 5.12 -5.63 -5.54
C ILE A 123 5.69 -4.70 -4.47
N TRP A 124 6.50 -5.21 -3.54
CA TRP A 124 7.16 -4.37 -2.54
C TRP A 124 8.14 -3.38 -3.18
N ARG A 125 8.89 -3.81 -4.19
CA ARG A 125 9.79 -2.92 -4.95
C ARG A 125 9.01 -1.83 -5.67
N PHE A 126 7.91 -2.17 -6.31
CA PHE A 126 7.02 -1.23 -6.98
C PHE A 126 6.37 -0.25 -6.01
N PHE A 127 5.86 -0.73 -4.87
CA PHE A 127 5.33 0.11 -3.79
C PHE A 127 6.34 1.15 -3.33
N ASN A 128 7.58 0.73 -3.06
CA ASN A 128 8.63 1.66 -2.65
C ASN A 128 8.96 2.67 -3.76
N ALA A 129 9.00 2.25 -5.02
CA ALA A 129 9.22 3.16 -6.15
C ALA A 129 8.12 4.23 -6.26
N GLU A 130 6.84 3.85 -6.21
CA GLU A 130 5.71 4.80 -6.25
C GLU A 130 5.69 5.69 -4.99
N LYS A 131 6.02 5.14 -3.81
CA LYS A 131 6.11 5.90 -2.55
C LYS A 131 7.24 6.93 -2.60
N GLU A 132 8.39 6.62 -3.19
CA GLU A 132 9.47 7.61 -3.32
C GLU A 132 9.17 8.65 -4.40
N SER A 133 8.51 8.27 -5.49
CA SER A 133 8.20 9.19 -6.59
C SER A 133 7.02 10.14 -6.30
N VAL A 134 6.11 9.79 -5.38
CA VAL A 134 4.94 10.62 -5.09
C VAL A 134 5.34 11.99 -4.50
N SER A 135 4.84 13.05 -5.12
CA SER A 135 4.93 14.44 -4.66
C SER A 135 3.75 14.81 -3.77
N ASP A 136 3.87 15.88 -2.99
CA ASP A 136 2.78 16.39 -2.17
C ASP A 136 1.58 16.85 -3.03
N PRO A 137 0.43 16.14 -2.99
CA PRO A 137 -0.73 16.49 -3.78
C PRO A 137 -1.61 17.56 -3.12
N PHE A 138 -1.24 18.05 -1.93
CA PHE A 138 -1.96 19.09 -1.18
C PHE A 138 -1.38 20.49 -1.41
N LEU A 139 -0.16 20.62 -1.92
CA LEU A 139 0.46 21.92 -2.23
C LEU A 139 -0.26 22.70 -3.34
N ALA A 140 -1.01 22.02 -4.23
CA ALA A 140 -1.68 22.65 -5.36
C ALA A 140 -3.07 23.26 -5.05
N GLY A 141 -3.47 23.31 -3.77
CA GLY A 141 -4.86 23.63 -3.37
C GLY A 141 -5.03 24.70 -2.29
N HIS A 142 -4.02 25.54 -2.04
CA HIS A 142 -4.09 26.68 -1.13
C HIS A 142 -3.79 28.00 -1.84
#